data_AF-A0A9D2M9M0-F1
#
_entry.id   AF-A0A9D2M9M0-F1
#
_cell.length_a   1.000
_cell.length_b   1.000
_cell.length_c   1.000
_cell.angle_alpha   90.00
_cell.angle_beta   90.00
_cell.angle_gamma   90.00
#
_symmetry.space_group_name_H-M   'P 1'
#
loop_
_entity.id
_entity.type
_entity.pdbx_description
1 polymer ?
#
loop_
_entity_poly.entity_id
_entity_poly.type
_entity_poly.pdbx_seq_one_letter_code
_entity_poly.pdbx_strand_id
1 'polypeptide(L)' 'MKERDVLRCALHLLLDQEEELERLCPACRREALEGRCPVCGAPVGAAEAGENAAFDRERYKALSRGVRP' A
#
# COMPACT_ATOMS: atom_id res chain seq x y z
N MET A 1 -19.31 10.70 6.87
CA MET A 1 -19.09 9.55 5.96
C MET A 1 -19.51 8.29 6.71
N LYS A 2 -20.39 7.46 6.15
CA LYS A 2 -20.79 6.18 6.78
C LYS A 2 -19.77 5.10 6.40
N GLU A 3 -19.69 4.02 7.18
CA GLU A 3 -18.81 2.87 6.89
C GLU A 3 -19.00 2.33 5.47
N ARG A 4 -20.25 2.24 5.01
CA ARG A 4 -20.59 1.88 3.62
C ARG A 4 -19.94 2.79 2.58
N ASP A 5 -19.84 4.09 2.87
CA ASP A 5 -19.25 5.05 1.93
C ASP A 5 -17.74 4.85 1.85
N VAL A 6 -17.08 4.51 2.96
CA VAL A 6 -15.66 4.10 3.00
C VAL A 6 -15.43 2.83 2.20
N LEU A 7 -16.26 1.80 2.38
CA LEU A 7 -16.16 0.55 1.61
C LEU A 7 -16.34 0.77 0.12
N ARG A 8 -17.31 1.62 -0.26
CA ARG A 8 -17.54 2.01 -1.66
C ARG A 8 -16.31 2.70 -2.24
N CYS A 9 -15.74 3.67 -1.54
CA CYS A 9 -14.52 4.35 -1.99
C CYS A 9 -13.35 3.38 -2.15
N ALA A 10 -13.13 2.49 -1.18
CA ALA A 10 -12.07 1.48 -1.25
C ALA A 10 -12.25 0.54 -2.45
N LEU A 11 -13.48 0.10 -2.72
CA LEU A 11 -13.78 -0.73 -3.88
C LEU A 11 -13.47 0.01 -5.20
N HIS A 12 -13.89 1.27 -5.33
CA HIS A 12 -13.62 2.03 -6.54
C HIS A 12 -12.12 2.30 -6.73
N LEU A 13 -11.37 2.56 -5.65
CA LEU A 13 -9.91 2.70 -5.73
C LEU A 13 -9.23 1.43 -6.26
N LEU A 14 -9.72 0.25 -5.90
CA LEU A 14 -9.19 -1.02 -6.41
C LEU A 14 -9.52 -1.20 -7.90
N LEU A 15 -10.77 -0.95 -8.29
CA LEU A 15 -11.21 -1.06 -9.69
C LEU A 15 -10.48 -0.07 -10.60
N ASP A 16 -10.31 1.18 -10.17
CA ASP A 16 -9.59 2.20 -10.94
C ASP A 16 -8.12 1.77 -11.19
N GLN A 17 -7.49 1.10 -10.22
CA GLN A 17 -6.13 0.56 -10.38
C GLN A 17 -6.09 -0.60 -11.38
N GLU A 18 -7.08 -1.49 -11.36
CA GLU A 18 -7.20 -2.59 -12.32
C GLU A 18 -7.37 -2.04 -13.75
N GLU A 19 -8.27 -1.08 -13.94
CA GLU A 19 -8.50 -0.43 -15.24
C GLU A 19 -7.24 0.26 -15.78
N GLU A 20 -6.47 0.92 -14.93
CA GLU A 20 -5.23 1.57 -15.34
C GLU A 20 -4.16 0.55 -15.76
N LEU A 21 -4.03 -0.56 -15.04
CA LEU A 21 -3.14 -1.66 -15.43
C LEU A 21 -3.55 -2.27 -16.77
N GLU A 22 -4.86 -2.37 -17.04
CA GLU A 22 -5.39 -2.91 -18.29
C GLU A 22 -5.05 -2.07 -19.52
N ARG A 23 -4.88 -0.75 -19.35
CA ARG A 23 -4.49 0.18 -20.42
C ARG A 23 -3.02 0.05 -20.84
N LEU A 24 -2.17 -0.51 -19.97
CA LEU A 24 -0.76 -0.69 -20.25
C LEU A 24 -0.49 -1.84 -21.23
N CYS A 25 0.56 -1.69 -22.05
CA CYS A 25 1.09 -2.79 -22.85
C CYS A 25 1.67 -3.89 -21.94
N PRO A 26 1.85 -5.13 -22.43
CA PRO A 26 2.29 -6.25 -21.59
C PRO A 26 3.61 -6.02 -20.84
N ALA A 27 4.55 -5.30 -21.45
CA ALA A 27 5.83 -4.98 -20.81
C ALA A 27 5.66 -3.98 -19.65
N CYS A 28 4.99 -2.85 -19.90
CA CYS A 28 4.73 -1.82 -18.89
C CYS A 28 3.87 -2.36 -17.74
N ARG A 29 2.89 -3.24 -18.03
CA ARG A 29 2.07 -3.88 -16.98
C ARG A 29 2.92 -4.74 -16.05
N ARG A 30 3.85 -5.51 -16.59
CA ARG A 30 4.76 -6.35 -15.79
C ARG A 30 5.61 -5.49 -14.86
N GLU A 31 6.17 -4.40 -15.36
CA GLU A 31 6.98 -3.46 -14.57
C GLU A 31 6.16 -2.76 -13.47
N ALA A 32 4.90 -2.41 -13.74
CA ALA A 32 4.00 -1.79 -12.76
C ALA A 32 3.59 -2.75 -11.62
N LEU A 33 3.56 -4.06 -11.90
CA LEU A 33 3.29 -5.10 -10.91
C LEU A 33 4.53 -5.50 -10.09
N GLU A 34 5.73 -5.05 -10.47
CA GLU A 34 6.95 -5.27 -9.68
C GLU A 34 6.92 -4.42 -8.40
N GLY A 35 7.17 -5.06 -7.27
CA GLY A 35 7.39 -4.35 -6.00
C GLY A 35 8.58 -3.39 -6.14
N ARG A 36 8.34 -2.09 -5.93
CA ARG A 36 9.38 -1.05 -5.95
C ARG A 36 9.37 -0.24 -4.66
N CYS A 37 10.54 0.22 -4.25
CA CYS A 37 10.69 1.01 -3.04
C CYS A 37 10.01 2.37 -3.27
N PRO A 38 9.05 2.79 -2.42
CA PRO A 38 8.37 4.08 -2.60
C PRO A 38 9.31 5.28 -2.38
N VAL A 39 10.50 5.06 -1.80
CA VAL A 39 11.49 6.12 -1.54
C VAL A 39 12.45 6.29 -2.73
N CYS A 40 13.01 5.20 -3.27
CA CYS A 40 14.07 5.27 -4.28
C CYS A 40 13.77 4.57 -5.61
N GLY A 41 12.64 3.86 -5.73
CA GLY A 41 12.22 3.16 -6.96
C GLY A 41 13.00 1.87 -7.28
N ALA A 42 13.95 1.48 -6.43
CA ALA A 42 14.68 0.23 -6.56
C ALA A 42 13.72 -0.98 -6.47
N PRO A 43 13.97 -2.07 -7.23
CA PRO A 43 13.19 -3.28 -7.15
C PRO A 43 13.29 -3.86 -5.74
N VAL A 44 12.15 -4.21 -5.16
CA VAL A 44 12.06 -4.83 -3.84
C VAL A 44 11.74 -6.30 -4.07
N GLY A 45 12.58 -7.18 -3.56
CA GLY A 45 12.32 -8.63 -3.62
C GLY A 45 11.02 -8.98 -2.88
N ALA A 46 10.43 -10.13 -3.19
CA ALA A 46 9.16 -10.60 -2.62
C ALA A 46 9.11 -10.66 -1.07
N ALA A 47 10.26 -10.60 -0.40
CA ALA A 47 10.38 -10.68 1.06
C ALA A 47 10.60 -9.31 1.76
N GLU A 48 10.87 -8.23 1.03
CA GLU A 48 11.32 -6.95 1.65
C GLU A 48 10.30 -5.81 1.53
N ALA A 49 9.18 -6.02 0.85
CA ALA A 49 8.15 -5.01 0.72
C ALA A 49 7.23 -5.03 1.96
N GLY A 50 7.53 -4.19 2.96
CA GLY A 50 6.50 -3.70 3.88
C GLY A 50 6.80 -3.74 5.37
N GLU A 51 7.90 -4.35 5.82
CA GLU A 51 8.28 -4.31 7.23
C GLU A 51 9.41 -3.30 7.47
N ASN A 52 9.02 -2.11 7.96
CA ASN A 52 9.98 -1.17 8.51
C ASN A 52 10.55 -1.76 9.81
N ALA A 53 11.81 -2.20 9.79
CA ALA A 53 12.48 -2.75 10.97
C ALA A 53 12.56 -1.77 12.16
N ALA A 54 12.48 -0.47 11.90
CA ALA A 54 12.42 0.56 12.94
C ALA A 54 10.99 0.84 13.45
N PHE A 55 9.97 0.17 12.91
CA PHE A 55 8.59 0.37 13.33
C PHE A 55 8.30 -0.35 14.65
N ASP A 56 8.21 0.43 15.71
CA ASP A 56 7.82 -0.05 17.04
C ASP A 56 6.30 -0.27 17.12
N ARG A 57 5.89 -1.53 16.94
CA ARG A 57 4.48 -1.95 17.06
C ARG A 57 3.91 -1.72 18.46
N GLU A 58 4.72 -1.81 19.51
CA GLU A 58 4.24 -1.67 20.88
C GLU A 58 3.95 -0.21 21.19
N ARG A 59 4.88 0.68 20.85
CA ARG A 59 4.70 2.13 20.97
C ARG A 59 3.51 2.62 20.15
N TYR A 60 3.32 2.14 18.92
CA TYR A 60 2.15 2.49 18.11
C TYR A 60 0.83 2.12 18.81
N LYS A 61 0.76 0.91 19.40
CA LYS A 61 -0.43 0.45 20.16
C LYS A 61 -0.67 1.25 21.44
N ALA A 62 0.39 1.73 22.09
CA ALA A 62 0.26 2.57 23.28
C ALA A 62 -0.30 3.96 22.91
N LEU A 63 0.25 4.58 21.86
CA LEU A 63 -0.19 5.88 21.35
C LEU A 63 -1.64 5.86 20.85
N SER A 64 -2.07 4.79 20.18
CA SER A 64 -3.47 4.64 19.72
C SER A 64 -4.48 4.52 20.87
N ARG A 65 -4.01 4.19 22.08
CA ARG A 65 -4.80 4.18 23.33
C ARG A 65 -4.67 5.47 24.13
N GLY A 66 -3.96 6.48 23.60
CA GLY A 66 -3.79 7.78 24.25
C GLY A 66 -2.71 7.83 25.33
N VAL A 67 -1.86 6.81 25.45
CA VAL A 67 -0.70 6.84 26.35
C VAL A 67 0.32 7.82 25.79
N ARG A 68 0.67 8.87 26.56
CA ARG A 68 1.75 9.79 26.18
C ARG A 68 3.11 9.20 26.57
N PRO A 69 4.15 9.40 25.74
CA PRO A 69 5.49 8.91 26.00
C PRO A 69 6.15 9.61 27.19
#